data_AF-A0A1V5BPH6-F1
#
_entry.id   AF-A0A1V5BPH6-F1
#
_cell.length_a   1.000
_cell.length_b   1.000
_cell.length_c   1.000
_cell.angle_alpha   90.00
_cell.angle_beta   90.00
_cell.angle_gamma   90.00
#
_symmetry.space_group_name_H-M   'P 1'
#
loop_
_entity.id
_entity.type
_entity.pdbx_description
1 polymer ?
#
loop_
_entity_poly.entity_id
_entity_poly.type
_entity_poly.pdbx_seq_one_letter_code
_entity_poly.pdbx_strand_id
1 'polypeptide(L)'
;MDNGDKIIILFDVDTNQPLVDSKATVDALIDFQGKSFGTDYSGSWDDLRTLTITVIDNAGGNLAPMDVFYIKAGGNLRTADGLSQPSTAGWTIGGSF
;
A
#
# COMPACT_ATOMS: atom_id res chain seq x y z
N MET A 1 9.76 -11.11 5.66
CA MET A 1 8.49 -11.10 4.96
C MET A 1 8.36 -12.43 4.25
N ASP A 2 7.30 -13.16 4.51
CA ASP A 2 7.00 -14.48 3.96
C ASP A 2 5.76 -14.42 3.05
N ASN A 3 5.57 -15.43 2.18
CA ASN A 3 4.36 -15.51 1.37
C ASN A 3 3.13 -15.61 2.29
N GLY A 4 2.11 -14.80 2.01
CA GLY A 4 0.92 -14.66 2.84
C GLY A 4 1.02 -13.55 3.90
N ASP A 5 2.17 -12.89 4.04
CA ASP A 5 2.29 -11.71 4.89
C ASP A 5 1.35 -10.60 4.40
N LYS A 6 0.78 -9.89 5.36
CA LYS A 6 -0.20 -8.84 5.11
C LYS A 6 0.26 -7.53 5.70
N ILE A 7 0.03 -6.46 4.94
CA ILE A 7 0.27 -5.09 5.37
C ILE A 7 -1.04 -4.37 5.32
N ILE A 8 -1.44 -3.86 6.46
CA ILE A 8 -2.71 -3.18 6.65
C ILE A 8 -2.40 -1.69 6.77
N ILE A 9 -2.93 -0.91 5.84
CA ILE A 9 -2.82 0.55 5.81
C ILE A 9 -4.18 1.11 6.18
N LEU A 10 -4.21 1.89 7.27
CA LEU A 10 -5.43 2.49 7.80
C LEU A 10 -5.47 4.00 7.50
N PHE A 11 -6.36 4.43 6.64
CA PHE A 11 -6.57 5.84 6.36
C PHE A 11 -7.46 6.49 7.41
N ASP A 12 -7.09 7.69 7.85
CA ASP A 12 -7.89 8.46 8.82
C ASP A 12 -9.21 8.99 8.21
N VAL A 13 -9.27 9.01 6.87
CA VAL A 13 -10.39 9.53 6.06
C VAL A 13 -10.85 8.48 5.04
N ASP A 14 -12.13 8.55 4.65
CA ASP A 14 -12.66 7.72 3.57
C ASP A 14 -11.91 8.03 2.26
N THR A 15 -11.53 7.00 1.51
CA THR A 15 -10.77 7.11 0.26
C THR A 15 -11.58 6.65 -0.95
N ASN A 16 -11.14 7.03 -2.15
CA ASN A 16 -11.76 6.62 -3.41
C ASN A 16 -11.41 5.18 -3.88
N GLN A 17 -10.72 4.39 -3.04
CA GLN A 17 -10.39 2.99 -3.28
C GLN A 17 -9.87 2.67 -4.69
N PRO A 18 -8.75 3.28 -5.14
CA PRO A 18 -8.15 2.96 -6.43
C PRO A 18 -7.87 1.46 -6.54
N LEU A 19 -7.92 0.94 -7.77
CA LEU A 19 -7.66 -0.46 -8.04
C LEU A 19 -6.23 -0.83 -7.60
N VAL A 20 -6.10 -1.95 -6.89
CA VAL A 20 -4.85 -2.44 -6.26
C VAL A 20 -4.75 -3.97 -6.35
N ASP A 21 -5.53 -4.60 -7.23
CA ASP A 21 -5.66 -6.05 -7.38
C ASP A 21 -4.40 -6.79 -7.90
N SER A 22 -3.36 -6.06 -8.28
CA SER A 22 -2.12 -6.61 -8.83
C SER A 22 -0.90 -5.80 -8.43
N LYS A 23 0.28 -6.40 -8.54
CA LYS A 23 1.56 -5.74 -8.24
C LYS A 23 1.71 -4.40 -8.97
N ALA A 24 1.34 -4.36 -10.25
CA ALA A 24 1.47 -3.15 -11.06
C ALA A 24 0.57 -2.01 -10.57
N THR A 25 -0.66 -2.32 -10.13
CA THR A 25 -1.59 -1.32 -9.61
C THR A 25 -1.20 -0.88 -8.19
N VAL A 26 -0.68 -1.79 -7.36
CA VAL A 26 -0.06 -1.44 -6.07
C VAL A 26 1.17 -0.55 -6.24
N ASP A 27 2.07 -0.84 -7.19
CA ASP A 27 3.27 -0.03 -7.46
C ASP A 27 2.95 1.34 -8.07
N ALA A 28 1.82 1.46 -8.77
CA ALA A 28 1.33 2.73 -9.25
C ALA A 28 0.81 3.61 -8.08
N LEU A 29 0.26 2.97 -7.05
CA LEU A 29 -0.27 3.62 -5.85
C LEU A 29 0.82 3.94 -4.81
N ILE A 30 1.76 3.03 -4.59
CA ILE A 30 2.72 3.09 -3.50
C ILE A 30 4.14 3.22 -4.04
N ASP A 31 4.91 4.11 -3.43
CA ASP A 31 6.35 4.20 -3.58
C ASP A 31 7.04 3.49 -2.42
N PHE A 32 7.64 2.34 -2.74
CA PHE A 32 8.45 1.58 -1.81
C PHE A 32 9.87 2.14 -1.64
N GLN A 33 10.20 3.31 -2.18
CA GLN A 33 11.50 3.96 -2.00
C GLN A 33 12.68 3.07 -2.46
N GLY A 34 12.49 2.33 -3.55
CA GLY A 34 13.48 1.38 -4.08
C GLY A 34 13.47 0.00 -3.40
N LYS A 35 12.50 -0.26 -2.51
CA LYS A 35 12.23 -1.56 -1.90
C LYS A 35 11.12 -2.31 -2.65
N SER A 36 10.87 -3.57 -2.27
CA SER A 36 9.77 -4.38 -2.80
C SER A 36 9.34 -5.44 -1.79
N PHE A 37 8.06 -5.83 -1.84
CA PHE A 37 7.54 -6.97 -1.06
C PHE A 37 7.98 -8.31 -1.62
N GLY A 38 8.33 -8.34 -2.90
CA GLY A 38 8.75 -9.55 -3.61
C GLY A 38 8.54 -9.43 -5.11
N THR A 39 8.37 -10.58 -5.78
CA THR A 39 8.05 -10.59 -7.22
C THR A 39 6.56 -10.48 -7.48
N ASP A 40 5.70 -10.83 -6.51
CA ASP A 40 4.24 -10.72 -6.65
C ASP A 40 3.52 -10.38 -5.34
N TYR A 41 2.52 -9.52 -5.44
CA TYR A 41 1.66 -9.08 -4.34
C TYR A 41 0.41 -8.40 -4.91
N SER A 42 -0.67 -8.47 -4.15
CA SER A 42 -1.93 -7.82 -4.48
C SER A 42 -2.54 -7.16 -3.27
N GLY A 43 -3.30 -6.10 -3.50
CA GLY A 43 -4.05 -5.37 -2.50
C GLY A 43 -5.56 -5.58 -2.63
N SER A 44 -6.24 -5.43 -1.51
CA SER A 44 -7.69 -5.35 -1.43
C SER A 44 -8.09 -4.28 -0.44
N TRP A 45 -9.11 -3.51 -0.78
CA TRP A 45 -9.75 -2.60 0.16
C TRP A 45 -10.75 -3.41 1.00
N ASP A 46 -10.48 -3.56 2.30
CA ASP A 46 -11.45 -4.14 3.24
C ASP A 46 -12.61 -3.16 3.48
N ASP A 47 -12.30 -1.85 3.55
CA ASP A 47 -13.26 -0.76 3.75
C ASP A 47 -12.81 0.50 3.00
N LEU A 48 -13.59 1.59 3.07
CA LEU A 48 -13.22 2.91 2.51
C LEU A 48 -11.90 3.47 3.11
N ARG A 49 -11.46 2.91 4.24
CA ARG A 49 -10.31 3.36 5.02
C ARG A 49 -9.24 2.30 5.22
N THR A 50 -9.45 1.07 4.77
CA THR A 50 -8.54 -0.04 5.10
C THR A 50 -8.06 -0.68 3.81
N LEU A 51 -6.76 -0.55 3.52
CA LEU A 51 -6.10 -1.22 2.40
C LEU A 51 -5.20 -2.33 2.95
N THR A 52 -5.51 -3.58 2.60
CA THR A 52 -4.68 -4.73 2.94
C THR A 52 -3.91 -5.20 1.71
N ILE A 53 -2.58 -5.21 1.79
CA ILE A 53 -1.70 -5.75 0.76
C ILE A 53 -1.19 -7.10 1.22
N THR A 54 -1.38 -8.13 0.41
CA THR A 54 -0.93 -9.50 0.66
C THR A 54 0.23 -9.84 -0.26
N VAL A 55 1.32 -10.35 0.33
CA VAL A 55 2.47 -10.85 -0.41
C VAL A 55 2.13 -12.22 -0.98
N ILE A 56 2.16 -12.36 -2.31
CA ILE A 56 1.88 -13.63 -3.01
C ILE A 56 3.17 -14.40 -3.21
N ASP A 57 4.23 -13.71 -3.64
CA ASP A 57 5.58 -14.24 -3.83
C ASP A 57 6.62 -13.24 -3.31
N ASN A 58 7.32 -13.62 -2.24
CA ASN A 58 8.31 -12.79 -1.56
C ASN A 58 9.70 -12.80 -2.20
N ALA A 59 9.92 -13.49 -3.33
CA ALA A 59 11.26 -13.64 -3.89
C ALA A 59 11.86 -12.28 -4.24
N GLY A 60 13.09 -12.03 -3.79
CA GLY A 60 13.76 -10.72 -3.97
C GLY A 60 13.14 -9.56 -3.16
N GLY A 61 12.15 -9.84 -2.30
CA GLY A 61 11.60 -8.87 -1.36
C GLY A 61 12.66 -8.48 -0.33
N ASN A 62 12.84 -7.18 -0.10
CA ASN A 62 13.78 -6.68 0.91
C ASN A 62 13.14 -5.68 1.88
N LEU A 63 11.81 -5.58 1.88
CA LEU A 63 11.09 -4.78 2.86
C LEU A 63 11.30 -5.34 4.27
N ALA A 64 11.73 -4.47 5.17
CA ALA A 64 11.95 -4.75 6.57
C ALA A 64 10.98 -3.94 7.45
N PRO A 65 10.73 -4.38 8.69
CA PRO A 65 10.09 -3.53 9.69
C PRO A 65 10.85 -2.19 9.79
N MET A 66 10.11 -1.10 9.98
CA MET A 66 10.60 0.28 9.97
C MET A 66 10.97 0.89 8.61
N ASP A 67 10.88 0.15 7.50
CA ASP A 67 10.98 0.78 6.18
C ASP A 67 9.81 1.76 5.96
N VAL A 68 10.08 2.85 5.25
CA VAL A 68 9.10 3.89 4.94
C VAL A 68 8.67 3.77 3.48
N PHE A 69 7.38 3.85 3.24
CA PHE A 69 6.78 3.91 1.92
C PHE A 69 5.83 5.10 1.84
N TYR A 70 5.63 5.62 0.62
CA TYR A 70 4.82 6.81 0.37
C TYR A 70 3.68 6.48 -0.59
N ILE A 71 2.55 7.17 -0.46
CA ILE A 71 1.54 7.15 -1.51
C ILE A 71 2.00 8.05 -2.67
N LYS A 72 2.02 7.50 -3.88
CA LYS A 72 2.31 8.25 -5.11
C LYS A 72 1.10 9.09 -5.48
N ALA A 73 1.35 10.35 -5.83
CA ALA A 73 0.32 11.21 -6.42
C ALA A 73 -0.27 10.60 -7.71
N GLY A 74 0.52 9.81 -8.46
CA GLY A 74 0.08 9.06 -9.64
C GLY A 74 -0.92 7.93 -9.35
N GLY A 75 -1.01 7.46 -8.10
CA GLY A 75 -2.01 6.50 -7.65
C GLY A 75 -3.42 7.04 -7.55
N ASN A 76 -3.61 8.36 -7.72
CA ASN A 76 -4.89 9.06 -7.62
C ASN A 76 -5.66 8.76 -6.33
N LEU A 77 -4.96 8.43 -5.23
CA LEU A 77 -5.58 8.26 -3.92
C LEU A 77 -6.04 9.61 -3.40
N ARG A 78 -7.35 9.76 -3.24
CA ARG A 78 -8.04 10.97 -2.80
C ARG A 78 -8.99 10.64 -1.66
N THR A 79 -9.40 11.67 -0.92
CA THR A 79 -10.58 11.55 -0.07
C THR A 79 -11.79 11.13 -0.92
N ALA A 80 -12.73 10.41 -0.32
CA ALA A 80 -13.91 9.86 -1.01
C ALA A 80 -14.79 10.95 -1.63
N ASP A 81 -14.76 12.17 -1.10
CA ASP A 81 -15.41 13.35 -1.70
C ASP A 81 -14.70 13.87 -2.96
N GLY A 82 -13.48 13.41 -3.25
CA GLY A 82 -12.72 13.71 -4.45
C GLY A 82 -12.14 15.13 -4.52
N LEU A 83 -12.30 15.94 -3.46
CA LEU A 83 -11.87 17.34 -3.40
C LEU A 83 -10.48 17.53 -2.79
N SER A 84 -9.86 16.49 -2.23
CA SER A 84 -8.49 16.58 -1.73
C SER A 84 -7.44 16.48 -2.84
N GLN A 85 -6.29 17.13 -2.65
CA GLN A 85 -5.09 16.79 -3.41
C GLN A 85 -4.73 15.30 -3.20
N PRO A 86 -4.05 14.65 -4.16
CA PRO A 86 -3.53 13.29 -3.97
C PRO A 86 -2.70 13.21 -2.70
N SER A 87 -2.94 12.19 -1.87
CA SER A 87 -2.21 12.04 -0.60
C SER A 87 -0.73 11.71 -0.82
N THR A 88 0.17 12.32 -0.04
CA THR A 88 1.61 12.01 0.04
C THR A 88 2.01 11.44 1.40
N ALA A 89 1.09 10.78 2.10
CA ALA A 89 1.32 10.23 3.43
C ALA A 89 2.47 9.21 3.41
N GLY A 90 3.46 9.43 4.29
CA GLY A 90 4.56 8.50 4.54
C GLY A 90 4.18 7.56 5.67
N TRP A 91 4.23 6.26 5.40
CA TRP A 91 3.90 5.19 6.34
C TRP A 91 5.17 4.42 6.68
N THR A 92 5.44 4.23 7.96
CA THR A 92 6.49 3.32 8.43
C THR A 92 5.88 1.95 8.64
N ILE A 93 6.52 0.86 8.20
CA ILE A 93 6.11 -0.52 8.53
C ILE A 93 6.30 -0.73 10.04
N GLY A 94 5.31 -0.30 10.81
CA GLY A 94 5.20 -0.55 12.24
C GLY A 94 4.23 -1.69 12.45
N GLY A 95 4.76 -2.90 12.64
CA GLY A 95 3.99 -3.95 13.29
C GLY A 95 3.63 -3.49 14.70
N SER A 96 2.33 -3.37 14.98
CA SER A 96 1.77 -3.48 16.33
C SER A 96 0.74 -4.59 16.22
N PHE A 97 0.98 -5.77 16.78
CA PHE A 97 0.93 -6.08 18.22
C PHE A 97 1.87 -7.22 18.62
#